data_AF-A0A536GNA8-F1
#
_entry.id   AF-A0A536GNA8-F1
#
_cell.length_a   1.000
_cell.length_b   1.000
_cell.length_c   1.000
_cell.angle_alpha   90.00
_cell.angle_beta   90.00
_cell.angle_gamma   90.00
#
_symmetry.space_group_name_H-M   'P 1'
#
loop_
_entity.id
_entity.type
_entity.pdbx_description
1 polymer ?
#
loop_
_entity_poly.entity_id
_entity_poly.type
_entity_poly.pdbx_seq_one_letter_code
_entity_poly.pdbx_strand_id
1 'polypeptide(L)'
;MQKQQTSQAIVLIKKMAYMAHTIRDLLSAALEQYRDSAHIQGLYKLYATTPETSISEFADITAQVLAAGLFAARYYHTGSEPFQRRSFDSTLLYKSDFLRQFFEAINETCPQDEALCSAVDALIDLLAAADMESIRAHLQVICYKDPLTYFYEAFLQHYNPRLRAMRGVYYTPRPVVSYMVHSIDYLLRTRFGCPEGLADTASNISILDPACGTGIFLQAILEHIQASYEKQGAAENWPQHLAQYFLPRMLGVELLRTPYLIAQLTMHLYLAGMVLPGRPGLPLQLGNALIDYRRDEELPGRGQAQPVPYTGGRLVRLGYGPGLPLPWNGLVRAGY
;
A
#
# COMPACT_ATOMS: atom_id res chain seq x y z
N MET A 1 34.09 -8.34 0.27
CA MET A 1 33.08 -7.42 0.84
C MET A 1 31.68 -7.64 0.29
N GLN A 2 31.47 -7.73 -1.04
CA GLN A 2 30.12 -7.86 -1.65
C GLN A 2 29.30 -9.09 -1.18
N LYS A 3 29.91 -10.28 -1.02
CA LYS A 3 29.22 -11.49 -0.49
C LYS A 3 28.72 -11.36 0.95
N GLN A 4 29.35 -10.50 1.75
CA GLN A 4 29.05 -10.35 3.18
C GLN A 4 27.85 -9.41 3.40
N GLN A 5 27.68 -8.41 2.53
CA GLN A 5 26.53 -7.48 2.53
C GLN A 5 25.24 -8.15 2.05
N THR A 6 25.30 -9.01 1.02
CA THR A 6 24.15 -9.83 0.56
C THR A 6 23.59 -10.71 1.68
N SER A 7 24.43 -11.13 2.62
CA SER A 7 24.00 -11.98 3.73
C SER A 7 23.18 -11.24 4.78
N GLN A 8 23.41 -9.95 5.02
CA GLN A 8 22.78 -9.22 6.14
C GLN A 8 21.31 -8.88 5.84
N ALA A 9 21.00 -8.39 4.64
CA ALA A 9 19.63 -8.10 4.25
C ALA A 9 18.75 -9.36 4.28
N ILE A 10 19.26 -10.47 3.74
CA ILE A 10 18.56 -11.77 3.75
C ILE A 10 18.37 -12.29 5.18
N VAL A 11 19.40 -12.16 6.04
CA VAL A 11 19.30 -12.57 7.45
C VAL A 11 18.25 -11.72 8.19
N LEU A 12 18.22 -10.41 7.97
CA LEU A 12 17.19 -9.53 8.54
C LEU A 12 15.79 -9.98 8.09
N ILE A 13 15.59 -10.16 6.78
CA ILE A 13 14.31 -10.59 6.20
C ILE A 13 13.81 -11.90 6.84
N LYS A 14 14.70 -12.90 6.96
CA LYS A 14 14.35 -14.18 7.59
C LYS A 14 13.94 -14.03 9.06
N LYS A 15 14.69 -13.23 9.82
CA LYS A 15 14.36 -12.94 11.22
C LYS A 15 13.02 -12.21 11.32
N MET A 16 12.78 -11.22 10.47
CA MET A 16 11.50 -10.50 10.43
C MET A 16 10.32 -11.42 10.09
N ALA A 17 10.49 -12.34 9.13
CA ALA A 17 9.46 -13.33 8.80
C ALA A 17 9.11 -14.23 10.00
N TYR A 18 10.13 -14.71 10.72
CA TYR A 18 9.92 -15.48 11.95
C TYR A 18 9.16 -14.68 13.01
N MET A 19 9.56 -13.43 13.27
CA MET A 19 8.92 -12.59 14.28
C MET A 19 7.49 -12.19 13.88
N ALA A 20 7.24 -11.98 12.59
CA ALA A 20 5.90 -11.74 12.09
C ALA A 20 4.97 -12.95 12.32
N HIS A 21 5.47 -14.19 12.23
CA HIS A 21 4.68 -15.36 12.65
C HIS A 21 4.36 -15.35 14.14
N THR A 22 5.34 -15.03 14.98
CA THR A 22 5.12 -14.91 16.42
C THR A 22 4.06 -13.85 16.73
N ILE A 23 4.14 -12.68 16.08
CA ILE A 23 3.14 -11.61 16.21
C ILE A 23 1.77 -12.09 15.74
N ARG A 24 1.68 -12.78 14.60
CA ARG A 24 0.41 -13.33 14.09
C ARG A 24 -0.23 -14.27 15.10
N ASP A 25 0.55 -15.20 15.64
CA ASP A 25 0.04 -16.25 16.53
C ASP A 25 -0.43 -15.65 17.87
N LEU A 26 0.35 -14.71 18.43
CA LEU A 26 -0.03 -13.97 19.64
C LEU A 26 -1.24 -13.07 19.41
N LEU A 27 -1.29 -12.36 18.27
CA LEU A 27 -2.43 -11.51 17.92
C LEU A 27 -3.70 -12.36 17.74
N SER A 28 -3.60 -13.54 17.13
CA SER A 28 -4.73 -14.47 17.00
C SER A 28 -5.25 -14.88 18.38
N ALA A 29 -4.35 -15.28 19.28
CA ALA A 29 -4.71 -15.65 20.65
C ALA A 29 -5.34 -14.47 21.42
N ALA A 30 -4.77 -13.27 21.31
CA ALA A 30 -5.29 -12.06 21.94
C ALA A 30 -6.69 -11.68 21.40
N LEU A 31 -6.92 -11.81 20.09
CA LEU A 31 -8.22 -11.57 19.46
C LEU A 31 -9.29 -12.59 19.89
N GLU A 32 -8.89 -13.82 20.19
CA GLU A 32 -9.78 -14.86 20.71
C GLU A 32 -10.11 -14.64 22.19
N GLN A 33 -9.10 -14.31 22.99
CA GLN A 33 -9.22 -14.13 24.44
C GLN A 33 -9.91 -12.81 24.83
N TYR A 34 -9.58 -11.72 24.13
CA TYR A 34 -10.09 -10.38 24.39
C TYR A 34 -11.08 -9.92 23.33
N ARG A 35 -11.85 -10.85 22.75
CA ARG A 35 -12.81 -10.58 21.68
C ARG A 35 -13.76 -9.44 22.02
N ASP A 36 -14.15 -9.26 23.27
CA ASP A 36 -15.10 -8.22 23.69
C ASP A 36 -14.45 -6.88 24.05
N SER A 37 -13.12 -6.78 23.99
CA SER A 37 -12.41 -5.51 24.21
C SER A 37 -12.73 -4.52 23.09
N ALA A 38 -13.13 -3.29 23.46
CA ALA A 38 -13.46 -2.23 22.52
C ALA A 38 -12.30 -1.88 21.57
N HIS A 39 -11.05 -1.98 22.04
CA HIS A 39 -9.85 -1.69 21.23
C HIS A 39 -9.59 -2.81 20.20
N ILE A 40 -9.68 -4.06 20.63
CA ILE A 40 -9.54 -5.26 19.77
C ILE A 40 -10.66 -5.29 18.71
N GLN A 41 -11.89 -4.99 19.11
CA GLN A 41 -13.03 -4.83 18.20
C GLN A 41 -12.85 -3.63 17.27
N GLY A 42 -12.26 -2.54 17.75
CA GLY A 42 -11.92 -1.37 16.92
C GLY A 42 -10.92 -1.72 15.83
N LEU A 43 -9.82 -2.37 16.19
CA LEU A 43 -8.78 -2.85 15.27
C LEU A 43 -9.36 -3.85 14.24
N TYR A 44 -10.20 -4.81 14.68
CA TYR A 44 -10.89 -5.72 13.78
C TYR A 44 -11.87 -4.98 12.85
N LYS A 45 -12.69 -4.05 13.36
CA LYS A 45 -13.67 -3.28 12.56
C LYS A 45 -13.04 -2.32 11.56
N LEU A 46 -11.84 -1.80 11.85
CA LEU A 46 -11.13 -0.89 10.94
C LEU A 46 -10.73 -1.60 9.63
N TYR A 47 -10.60 -2.93 9.66
CA TYR A 47 -10.04 -3.71 8.55
C TYR A 47 -10.86 -4.92 8.12
N ALA A 48 -11.82 -5.40 8.90
CA ALA A 48 -12.80 -6.39 8.46
C ALA A 48 -13.86 -5.68 7.60
N THR A 49 -13.57 -5.49 6.31
CA THR A 49 -14.52 -4.89 5.36
C THR A 49 -15.59 -5.85 4.87
N THR A 50 -15.47 -7.12 5.21
CA THR A 50 -16.47 -8.15 4.96
C THR A 50 -16.76 -8.91 6.26
N PRO A 51 -18.02 -9.29 6.53
CA PRO A 51 -18.39 -10.09 7.71
C PRO A 51 -17.64 -11.44 7.83
N GLU A 52 -17.00 -11.89 6.75
CA GLU A 52 -16.45 -13.23 6.57
C GLU A 52 -14.95 -13.37 6.88
N THR A 53 -14.21 -12.26 7.13
CA THR A 53 -12.78 -12.36 7.42
C THR A 53 -12.57 -13.12 8.73
N SER A 54 -11.80 -14.20 8.74
CA SER A 54 -11.53 -14.93 9.99
C SER A 54 -10.53 -14.18 10.89
N ILE A 55 -10.55 -14.45 12.21
CA ILE A 55 -9.54 -13.90 13.15
C ILE A 55 -8.12 -14.24 12.69
N SER A 56 -7.89 -15.49 12.28
CA SER A 56 -6.59 -15.95 11.82
C SER A 56 -6.14 -15.21 10.55
N GLU A 57 -7.05 -15.00 9.61
CA GLU A 57 -6.76 -14.23 8.40
C GLU A 57 -6.45 -12.76 8.71
N PHE A 58 -7.23 -12.15 9.60
CA PHE A 58 -6.99 -10.78 10.03
C PHE A 58 -5.63 -10.62 10.75
N ALA A 59 -5.28 -11.56 11.62
CA ALA A 59 -3.99 -11.57 12.31
C ALA A 59 -2.82 -11.74 11.32
N ASP A 60 -2.99 -12.61 10.31
CA ASP A 60 -1.98 -12.82 9.26
C ASP A 60 -1.76 -11.58 8.40
N ILE A 61 -2.86 -10.90 8.01
CA ILE A 61 -2.79 -9.62 7.29
C ILE A 61 -2.06 -8.57 8.15
N THR A 62 -2.48 -8.43 9.40
CA THR A 62 -1.93 -7.43 10.33
C THR A 62 -0.43 -7.64 10.56
N ALA A 63 0.00 -8.87 10.80
CA ALA A 63 1.42 -9.17 11.02
C ALA A 63 2.29 -8.84 9.79
N GLN A 64 1.82 -9.13 8.58
CA GLN A 64 2.53 -8.81 7.34
C GLN A 64 2.63 -7.30 7.10
N VAL A 65 1.52 -6.58 7.24
CA VAL A 65 1.47 -5.13 7.04
C VAL A 65 2.29 -4.41 8.11
N LEU A 66 2.25 -4.87 9.37
CA LEU A 66 3.07 -4.33 10.45
C LEU A 66 4.56 -4.51 10.17
N ALA A 67 4.99 -5.71 9.79
CA ALA A 67 6.39 -5.98 9.48
C ALA A 67 6.90 -5.12 8.30
N ALA A 68 6.10 -5.00 7.24
CA ALA A 68 6.42 -4.16 6.08
C ALA A 68 6.47 -2.67 6.45
N GLY A 69 5.49 -2.19 7.21
CA GLY A 69 5.40 -0.80 7.64
C GLY A 69 6.54 -0.41 8.61
N LEU A 70 6.90 -1.29 9.56
CA LEU A 70 8.04 -1.05 10.46
C LEU A 70 9.38 -1.06 9.72
N PHE A 71 9.56 -1.97 8.76
CA PHE A 71 10.73 -1.94 7.88
C PHE A 71 10.81 -0.61 7.13
N ALA A 72 9.71 -0.17 6.53
CA ALA A 72 9.64 1.11 5.83
C ALA A 72 9.95 2.29 6.75
N ALA A 73 9.37 2.31 7.96
CA ALA A 73 9.62 3.34 8.97
C ALA A 73 11.11 3.42 9.30
N ARG A 74 11.73 2.27 9.57
CA ARG A 74 13.17 2.20 9.89
C ARG A 74 14.06 2.58 8.71
N TYR A 75 13.69 2.15 7.50
CA TYR A 75 14.46 2.39 6.28
C TYR A 75 14.56 3.88 5.95
N TYR A 76 13.46 4.60 6.10
CA TYR A 76 13.35 6.05 5.89
C TYR A 76 13.63 6.89 7.14
N HIS A 77 13.95 6.27 8.28
CA HIS A 77 14.33 7.00 9.49
C HIS A 77 15.68 7.69 9.28
N THR A 78 15.66 9.02 9.24
CA THR A 78 16.83 9.91 9.04
C THR A 78 17.22 10.70 10.30
N GLY A 79 16.42 10.60 11.37
CA GLY A 79 16.70 11.30 12.63
C GLY A 79 17.93 10.74 13.36
N SER A 80 18.58 11.59 14.17
CA SER A 80 19.65 11.19 15.08
C SER A 80 19.17 10.34 16.25
N GLU A 81 17.86 10.39 16.55
CA GLU A 81 17.24 9.65 17.64
C GLU A 81 17.21 8.14 17.35
N PRO A 82 17.32 7.29 18.39
CA PRO A 82 17.16 5.85 18.24
C PRO A 82 15.80 5.49 17.63
N PHE A 83 15.77 4.46 16.78
CA PHE A 83 14.53 3.91 16.27
C PHE A 83 13.81 3.12 17.36
N GLN A 84 12.58 3.53 17.68
CA GLN A 84 11.75 2.99 18.76
C GLN A 84 10.27 2.95 18.30
N ARG A 85 9.38 2.35 19.11
CA ARG A 85 7.94 2.28 18.81
C ARG A 85 7.31 3.64 18.49
N ARG A 86 7.70 4.69 19.23
CA ARG A 86 7.22 6.08 19.03
C ARG A 86 7.81 6.76 17.80
N SER A 87 8.85 6.19 17.18
CA SER A 87 9.49 6.78 16.00
C SER A 87 8.56 6.78 14.78
N PHE A 88 7.49 5.98 14.76
CA PHE A 88 6.53 5.96 13.66
C PHE A 88 5.98 7.36 13.34
N ASP A 89 5.64 8.14 14.38
CA ASP A 89 5.08 9.49 14.26
C ASP A 89 6.04 10.49 13.59
N SER A 90 7.34 10.19 13.67
CA SER A 90 8.40 10.99 13.04
C SER A 90 8.68 10.59 11.58
N THR A 91 8.02 9.55 11.07
CA THR A 91 8.28 9.04 9.71
C THR A 91 7.32 9.59 8.67
N LEU A 92 7.76 9.53 7.41
CA LEU A 92 6.98 9.85 6.22
C LEU A 92 5.62 9.10 6.15
N LEU A 93 5.52 7.95 6.80
CA LEU A 93 4.32 7.10 6.87
C LEU A 93 3.17 7.71 7.68
N TYR A 94 3.48 8.56 8.67
CA TYR A 94 2.47 9.20 9.53
C TYR A 94 1.52 10.13 8.75
N LYS A 95 1.92 10.56 7.54
CA LYS A 95 1.07 11.38 6.65
C LYS A 95 -0.12 10.63 6.05
N SER A 96 -0.12 9.30 6.10
CA SER A 96 -1.28 8.48 5.70
C SER A 96 -2.23 8.32 6.88
N ASP A 97 -3.47 8.81 6.76
CA ASP A 97 -4.49 8.61 7.80
C ASP A 97 -4.77 7.10 8.02
N PHE A 98 -4.69 6.30 6.95
CA PHE A 98 -4.84 4.85 6.99
C PHE A 98 -3.74 4.17 7.81
N LEU A 99 -2.47 4.47 7.51
CA LEU A 99 -1.35 3.85 8.23
C LEU A 99 -1.25 4.39 9.65
N ARG A 100 -1.57 5.67 9.87
CA ARG A 100 -1.63 6.24 11.21
C ARG A 100 -2.63 5.49 12.08
N GLN A 101 -3.86 5.32 11.61
CA GLN A 101 -4.88 4.55 12.34
C GLN A 101 -4.47 3.09 12.56
N PHE A 102 -3.78 2.46 11.59
CA PHE A 102 -3.26 1.10 11.74
C PHE A 102 -2.28 0.98 12.90
N PHE A 103 -1.27 1.85 12.90
CA PHE A 103 -0.22 1.85 13.90
C PHE A 103 -0.71 2.34 15.26
N GLU A 104 -1.60 3.32 15.30
CA GLU A 104 -2.29 3.77 16.53
C GLU A 104 -3.09 2.62 17.14
N ALA A 105 -3.91 1.92 16.35
CA ALA A 105 -4.70 0.80 16.87
C ALA A 105 -3.82 -0.34 17.40
N ILE A 106 -2.67 -0.61 16.78
CA ILE A 106 -1.68 -1.57 17.31
C ILE A 106 -1.04 -1.05 18.60
N ASN A 107 -0.66 0.24 18.66
CA ASN A 107 -0.09 0.87 19.86
C ASN A 107 -1.08 0.94 21.03
N GLU A 108 -2.38 1.05 20.76
CA GLU A 108 -3.44 1.01 21.78
C GLU A 108 -3.75 -0.42 22.24
N THR A 109 -3.62 -1.39 21.35
CA THR A 109 -3.91 -2.81 21.64
C THR A 109 -2.75 -3.50 22.36
N CYS A 110 -1.50 -3.20 21.97
CA CYS A 110 -0.28 -3.80 22.54
C CYS A 110 -0.21 -3.75 24.08
N PRO A 111 -0.49 -2.62 24.75
CA PRO A 111 -0.37 -2.52 26.20
C PRO A 111 -1.29 -3.45 27.00
N GLN A 112 -2.33 -4.02 26.38
CA GLN A 112 -3.27 -4.93 27.05
C GLN A 112 -2.80 -6.40 27.01
N ASP A 113 -1.83 -6.74 26.15
CA ASP A 113 -1.25 -8.07 26.02
C ASP A 113 0.29 -7.96 26.03
N GLU A 114 0.89 -8.29 27.17
CA GLU A 114 2.34 -8.15 27.38
C GLU A 114 3.16 -9.00 26.38
N ALA A 115 2.67 -10.18 26.00
CA ALA A 115 3.36 -11.06 25.07
C ALA A 115 3.37 -10.47 23.65
N LEU A 116 2.21 -9.99 23.18
CA LEU A 116 2.10 -9.29 21.90
C LEU A 116 2.96 -8.03 21.89
N CYS A 117 2.92 -7.25 22.98
CA CYS A 117 3.76 -6.06 23.17
C CYS A 117 5.24 -6.37 23.02
N SER A 118 5.72 -7.39 23.73
CA SER A 118 7.12 -7.84 23.70
C SER A 118 7.52 -8.33 22.31
N ALA A 119 6.66 -9.06 21.60
CA ALA A 119 6.95 -9.53 20.25
C ALA A 119 7.11 -8.37 19.24
N VAL A 120 6.27 -7.34 19.35
CA VAL A 120 6.37 -6.14 18.51
C VAL A 120 7.63 -5.33 18.89
N ASP A 121 7.92 -5.15 20.18
CA ASP A 121 9.14 -4.44 20.62
C ASP A 121 10.40 -5.17 20.16
N ALA A 122 10.44 -6.50 20.24
CA ALA A 122 11.55 -7.28 19.75
C ALA A 122 11.77 -7.08 18.23
N LEU A 123 10.70 -6.92 17.44
CA LEU A 123 10.79 -6.65 16.01
C LEU A 123 11.38 -5.25 15.75
N ILE A 124 10.99 -4.28 16.56
CA ILE A 124 11.54 -2.91 16.52
C ILE A 124 13.02 -2.93 16.89
N ASP A 125 13.40 -3.64 17.95
CA ASP A 125 14.79 -3.76 18.39
C ASP A 125 15.67 -4.45 17.32
N LEU A 126 15.14 -5.48 16.66
CA LEU A 126 15.80 -6.12 15.52
C LEU A 126 16.07 -5.11 14.40
N LEU A 127 15.08 -4.26 14.08
CA LEU A 127 15.19 -3.22 13.05
C LEU A 127 16.11 -2.07 13.48
N ALA A 128 16.10 -1.71 14.76
CA ALA A 128 16.97 -0.68 15.33
C ALA A 128 18.44 -1.09 15.26
N ALA A 129 18.74 -2.35 15.60
CA ALA A 129 20.08 -2.94 15.56
C ALA A 129 20.58 -3.28 14.14
N ALA A 130 19.71 -3.24 13.14
CA ALA A 130 20.10 -3.53 11.76
C ALA A 130 21.00 -2.44 11.18
N ASP A 131 22.08 -2.86 10.49
CA ASP A 131 22.97 -1.99 9.72
C ASP A 131 22.25 -1.49 8.46
N MET A 132 21.49 -0.41 8.61
CA MET A 132 20.74 0.20 7.52
C MET A 132 21.61 0.84 6.45
N GLU A 133 22.88 1.15 6.75
CA GLU A 133 23.81 1.66 5.73
C GLU A 133 24.18 0.54 4.75
N SER A 134 24.59 -0.61 5.27
CA SER A 134 24.85 -1.82 4.48
C SER A 134 23.61 -2.30 3.71
N ILE A 135 22.44 -2.31 4.36
CA ILE A 135 21.17 -2.68 3.71
C ILE A 135 20.83 -1.70 2.58
N ARG A 136 20.93 -0.38 2.80
CA ARG A 136 20.69 0.62 1.75
C ARG A 136 21.65 0.47 0.58
N ALA A 137 22.94 0.32 0.84
CA ALA A 137 23.95 0.13 -0.20
C ALA A 137 23.66 -1.13 -1.03
N HIS A 138 23.26 -2.22 -0.39
CA HIS A 138 22.88 -3.45 -1.08
C HIS A 138 21.62 -3.27 -1.94
N LEU A 139 20.56 -2.68 -1.38
CA LEU A 139 19.31 -2.46 -2.07
C LEU A 139 19.46 -1.47 -3.24
N GLN A 140 20.31 -0.45 -3.13
CA GLN A 140 20.62 0.45 -4.25
C GLN A 140 21.23 -0.27 -5.46
N VAL A 141 21.98 -1.35 -5.25
CA VAL A 141 22.59 -2.15 -6.33
C VAL A 141 21.59 -3.07 -7.01
N ILE A 142 20.61 -3.61 -6.26
CA ILE A 142 19.71 -4.66 -6.76
C ILE A 142 18.36 -4.11 -7.24
N CYS A 143 17.82 -3.15 -6.52
CA CYS A 143 16.48 -2.59 -6.75
C CYS A 143 16.59 -1.06 -6.78
N TYR A 144 17.02 -0.54 -7.93
CA TYR A 144 17.07 0.91 -8.15
C TYR A 144 15.71 1.55 -7.83
N LYS A 145 15.71 2.50 -6.88
CA LYS A 145 14.56 3.28 -6.39
C LYS A 145 13.41 2.51 -5.72
N ASP A 146 13.45 1.18 -5.58
CA ASP A 146 12.35 0.40 -4.97
C ASP A 146 12.79 -0.64 -3.92
N PRO A 147 13.38 -0.17 -2.79
CA PRO A 147 13.91 -1.02 -1.73
C PRO A 147 12.81 -1.77 -0.95
N LEU A 148 11.62 -1.18 -0.83
CA LEU A 148 10.54 -1.74 -0.04
C LEU A 148 9.80 -2.85 -0.74
N THR A 149 9.55 -2.71 -2.04
CA THR A 149 8.86 -3.77 -2.77
C THR A 149 9.74 -5.00 -2.90
N TYR A 150 11.05 -4.82 -3.16
CA TYR A 150 12.01 -5.93 -3.12
C TYR A 150 12.05 -6.59 -1.73
N PHE A 151 12.13 -5.79 -0.66
CA PHE A 151 12.12 -6.31 0.70
C PHE A 151 10.84 -7.10 0.98
N TYR A 152 9.67 -6.55 0.64
CA TYR A 152 8.39 -7.20 0.88
C TYR A 152 8.28 -8.53 0.11
N GLU A 153 8.75 -8.57 -1.14
CA GLU A 153 8.82 -9.80 -1.91
C GLU A 153 9.66 -10.84 -1.18
N ALA A 154 10.92 -10.50 -0.86
CA ALA A 154 11.84 -11.40 -0.19
C ALA A 154 11.32 -11.85 1.19
N PHE A 155 10.64 -10.96 1.91
CA PHE A 155 9.92 -11.25 3.14
C PHE A 155 8.81 -12.27 2.92
N LEU A 156 7.95 -12.09 1.93
CA LEU A 156 6.88 -13.04 1.61
C LEU A 156 7.41 -14.44 1.28
N GLN A 157 8.56 -14.54 0.60
CA GLN A 157 9.17 -15.84 0.29
C GLN A 157 9.53 -16.61 1.57
N HIS A 158 9.93 -15.91 2.63
CA HIS A 158 10.29 -16.50 3.91
C HIS A 158 9.12 -16.61 4.88
N TYR A 159 8.15 -15.70 4.80
CA TYR A 159 6.96 -15.68 5.65
C TYR A 159 5.96 -16.76 5.24
N ASN A 160 5.55 -16.85 3.97
CA ASN A 160 4.54 -17.86 3.63
C ASN A 160 4.67 -18.37 2.18
N PRO A 161 5.63 -19.28 1.92
CA PRO A 161 5.86 -19.79 0.57
C PRO A 161 4.67 -20.59 0.02
N ARG A 162 3.90 -21.26 0.89
CA ARG A 162 2.68 -21.99 0.49
C ARG A 162 1.54 -21.04 0.14
N LEU A 163 1.31 -20.02 0.95
CA LEU A 163 0.28 -19.01 0.67
C LEU A 163 0.60 -18.20 -0.59
N ARG A 164 1.88 -17.90 -0.83
CA ARG A 164 2.36 -17.33 -2.08
C ARG A 164 1.95 -18.17 -3.29
N ALA A 165 2.22 -19.48 -3.24
CA ALA A 165 1.88 -20.40 -4.32
C ALA A 165 0.36 -20.57 -4.49
N MET A 166 -0.38 -20.75 -3.39
CA MET A 166 -1.84 -20.97 -3.42
C MET A 166 -2.63 -19.73 -3.86
N ARG A 167 -2.21 -18.53 -3.42
CA ARG A 167 -2.86 -17.27 -3.80
C ARG A 167 -2.38 -16.73 -5.15
N GLY A 168 -1.45 -17.43 -5.82
CA GLY A 168 -0.92 -17.02 -7.12
C GLY A 168 -0.22 -15.66 -7.08
N VAL A 169 0.26 -15.22 -5.92
CA VAL A 169 0.89 -13.90 -5.75
C VAL A 169 2.32 -13.99 -6.27
N TYR A 170 2.46 -13.82 -7.58
CA TYR A 170 3.74 -13.75 -8.27
C TYR A 170 4.10 -12.29 -8.51
N TYR A 171 5.27 -11.91 -8.03
CA TYR A 171 5.79 -10.59 -8.24
C TYR A 171 6.37 -10.47 -9.66
N THR A 172 6.07 -9.35 -10.32
CA THR A 172 6.63 -9.03 -11.63
C THR A 172 8.00 -8.37 -11.41
N PRO A 173 9.12 -8.95 -11.89
CA PRO A 173 10.44 -8.36 -11.68
C PRO A 173 10.53 -6.95 -12.25
N ARG A 174 11.20 -6.03 -11.54
CA ARG A 174 11.34 -4.62 -11.94
C ARG A 174 11.81 -4.42 -13.40
N PRO A 175 12.76 -5.19 -13.95
CA PRO A 175 13.14 -5.05 -15.36
C PRO A 175 11.98 -5.30 -16.32
N VAL A 176 11.09 -6.24 -16.00
CA VAL A 176 9.91 -6.56 -16.81
C VAL A 176 8.88 -5.43 -16.69
N VAL A 177 8.61 -4.95 -15.47
CA VAL A 177 7.72 -3.80 -15.24
C VAL A 177 8.23 -2.57 -16.01
N SER A 178 9.52 -2.26 -15.87
CA SER A 178 10.17 -1.15 -16.56
C SER A 178 10.03 -1.27 -18.07
N TYR A 179 10.33 -2.45 -18.63
CA TYR A 179 10.19 -2.71 -20.06
C TYR A 179 8.76 -2.46 -20.54
N MET A 180 7.75 -2.94 -19.82
CA MET A 180 6.35 -2.72 -20.19
C MET A 180 5.97 -1.23 -20.16
N VAL A 181 6.33 -0.51 -19.08
CA VAL A 181 6.03 0.92 -18.95
C VAL A 181 6.68 1.74 -20.08
N HIS A 182 7.96 1.50 -20.37
CA HIS A 182 8.66 2.17 -21.47
C HIS A 182 8.07 1.81 -22.84
N SER A 183 7.64 0.57 -23.02
CA SER A 183 6.99 0.13 -24.26
C SER A 183 5.64 0.81 -24.47
N ILE A 184 4.83 0.93 -23.42
CA ILE A 184 3.54 1.65 -23.46
C ILE A 184 3.77 3.12 -23.78
N ASP A 185 4.72 3.78 -23.09
CA ASP A 185 5.08 5.17 -23.37
C ASP A 185 5.52 5.39 -24.83
N TYR A 186 6.39 4.51 -25.34
CA TYR A 186 6.85 4.54 -26.73
C TYR A 186 5.68 4.38 -27.72
N LEU A 187 4.77 3.43 -27.47
CA LEU A 187 3.61 3.21 -28.34
C LEU A 187 2.66 4.41 -28.32
N LEU A 188 2.41 5.01 -27.15
CA LEU A 188 1.58 6.22 -27.03
C LEU A 188 2.13 7.35 -27.91
N ARG A 189 3.45 7.58 -27.87
CA ARG A 189 4.14 8.60 -28.69
C ARG A 189 4.09 8.30 -30.19
N THR A 190 4.32 7.05 -30.57
CA THR A 190 4.57 6.69 -31.98
C THR A 190 3.35 6.20 -32.75
N ARG A 191 2.30 5.74 -32.05
CA ARG A 191 1.13 5.09 -32.65
C ARG A 191 -0.21 5.71 -32.26
N PHE A 192 -0.31 6.36 -31.11
CA PHE A 192 -1.58 6.89 -30.60
C PHE A 192 -1.66 8.42 -30.58
N GLY A 193 -0.66 9.11 -31.15
CA GLY A 193 -0.69 10.58 -31.26
C GLY A 193 -0.58 11.31 -29.93
N CYS A 194 0.00 10.68 -28.90
CA CYS A 194 0.23 11.26 -27.58
C CYS A 194 1.72 11.66 -27.47
N PRO A 195 2.15 12.85 -27.94
CA PRO A 195 3.56 13.23 -28.07
C PRO A 195 4.36 13.15 -26.76
N GLU A 196 3.71 13.37 -25.61
CA GLU A 196 4.33 13.27 -24.29
C GLU A 196 4.19 11.86 -23.67
N GLY A 197 3.65 10.90 -24.41
CA GLY A 197 3.50 9.51 -23.97
C GLY A 197 2.62 9.38 -22.73
N LEU A 198 3.13 8.70 -21.70
CA LEU A 198 2.43 8.56 -20.41
C LEU A 198 2.31 9.89 -19.64
N ALA A 199 3.13 10.90 -19.97
CA ALA A 199 3.06 12.23 -19.36
C ALA A 199 2.04 13.15 -20.06
N ASP A 200 1.43 12.71 -21.17
CA ASP A 200 0.50 13.51 -21.96
C ASP A 200 -0.78 13.80 -21.17
N THR A 201 -1.05 15.08 -20.92
CA THR A 201 -2.23 15.58 -20.19
C THR A 201 -3.32 16.13 -21.12
N ALA A 202 -3.01 16.34 -22.41
CA ALA A 202 -3.96 16.83 -23.40
C ALA A 202 -4.83 15.70 -23.97
N SER A 203 -4.29 14.49 -23.98
CA SER A 203 -4.95 13.28 -24.47
C SER A 203 -5.78 12.60 -23.38
N ASN A 204 -6.94 12.05 -23.77
CA ASN A 204 -7.82 11.30 -22.87
C ASN A 204 -7.29 9.87 -22.63
N ILE A 205 -6.25 9.74 -21.80
CA ILE A 205 -5.63 8.47 -21.43
C ILE A 205 -6.13 8.04 -20.04
N SER A 206 -6.66 6.83 -19.94
CA SER A 206 -6.98 6.18 -18.65
C SER A 206 -6.11 4.94 -18.48
N ILE A 207 -5.62 4.72 -17.26
CA ILE A 207 -4.74 3.60 -16.90
C ILE A 207 -5.46 2.70 -15.92
N LEU A 208 -5.62 1.43 -16.27
CA LEU A 208 -6.21 0.41 -15.43
C LEU A 208 -5.22 -0.73 -15.23
N ASP A 209 -4.95 -1.07 -13.97
CA ASP A 209 -4.29 -2.30 -13.57
C ASP A 209 -5.32 -3.19 -12.83
N PRO A 210 -5.89 -4.20 -13.50
CA PRO A 210 -7.01 -4.99 -12.94
C PRO A 210 -6.57 -6.01 -11.87
N ALA A 211 -5.26 -6.20 -11.67
CA ALA A 211 -4.69 -7.13 -10.70
C ALA A 211 -3.40 -6.52 -10.15
N CYS A 212 -3.54 -5.38 -9.48
CA CYS A 212 -2.40 -4.51 -9.21
C CYS A 212 -1.42 -5.06 -8.17
N GLY A 213 -1.80 -6.11 -7.42
CA GLY A 213 -0.95 -6.72 -6.41
C GLY A 213 -0.51 -5.68 -5.39
N THR A 214 0.81 -5.51 -5.26
CA THR A 214 1.44 -4.52 -4.37
C THR A 214 1.56 -3.13 -5.01
N GLY A 215 0.89 -2.87 -6.13
CA GLY A 215 0.81 -1.56 -6.78
C GLY A 215 2.03 -1.19 -7.64
N ILE A 216 2.91 -2.14 -7.96
CA ILE A 216 4.21 -1.80 -8.58
C ILE A 216 4.08 -1.17 -9.96
N PHE A 217 3.12 -1.59 -10.79
CA PHE A 217 2.91 -0.98 -12.11
C PHE A 217 2.46 0.46 -11.99
N LEU A 218 1.56 0.75 -11.06
CA LEU A 218 1.09 2.12 -10.81
C LEU A 218 2.25 3.01 -10.35
N GLN A 219 3.03 2.56 -9.36
CA GLN A 219 4.22 3.28 -8.91
C GLN A 219 5.20 3.48 -10.06
N ALA A 220 5.47 2.45 -10.86
CA ALA A 220 6.41 2.52 -11.97
C ALA A 220 6.01 3.53 -13.03
N ILE A 221 4.72 3.63 -13.35
CA ILE A 221 4.19 4.62 -14.27
C ILE A 221 4.41 6.02 -13.72
N LEU A 222 4.10 6.25 -12.44
CA LEU A 222 4.31 7.55 -11.81
C LEU A 222 5.79 7.94 -11.78
N GLU A 223 6.69 7.02 -11.43
CA GLU A 223 8.14 7.24 -11.45
C GLU A 223 8.65 7.57 -12.86
N HIS A 224 8.13 6.88 -13.89
CA HIS A 224 8.48 7.13 -15.29
C HIS A 224 8.05 8.53 -15.72
N ILE A 225 6.82 8.93 -15.38
CA ILE A 225 6.30 10.28 -15.68
C ILE A 225 7.10 11.32 -14.91
N GLN A 226 7.34 11.14 -13.61
CA GLN A 226 8.14 12.04 -12.79
C GLN A 226 9.54 12.24 -13.38
N ALA A 227 10.20 11.16 -13.81
CA ALA A 227 11.51 11.25 -14.46
C ALA A 227 11.48 12.07 -15.76
N SER A 228 10.34 12.12 -16.48
CA SER A 228 10.16 13.02 -17.63
C SER A 228 10.13 14.48 -17.19
N TYR A 229 9.40 14.81 -16.12
CA TYR A 229 9.35 16.16 -15.55
C TYR A 229 10.74 16.61 -15.07
N GLU A 230 11.50 15.72 -14.42
CA GLU A 230 12.88 15.98 -13.99
C GLU A 230 13.79 16.32 -15.19
N LYS A 231 13.70 15.54 -16.28
CA LYS A 231 14.49 15.78 -17.51
C LYS A 231 14.13 17.08 -18.22
N GLN A 232 12.86 17.49 -18.13
CA GLN A 232 12.35 18.72 -18.74
C GLN A 232 12.62 19.96 -17.87
N GLY A 233 13.20 19.79 -16.67
CA GLY A 233 13.42 20.90 -15.73
C GLY A 233 12.13 21.44 -15.13
N ALA A 234 11.07 20.63 -15.05
CA ALA A 234 9.75 20.99 -14.53
C ALA A 234 9.41 20.22 -13.24
N ALA A 235 10.42 19.81 -12.47
CA ALA A 235 10.25 18.96 -11.29
C ALA A 235 9.35 19.61 -10.22
N GLU A 236 9.37 20.94 -10.09
CA GLU A 236 8.52 21.67 -9.16
C GLU A 236 7.02 21.56 -9.47
N ASN A 237 6.65 21.32 -10.73
CA ASN A 237 5.26 21.20 -11.16
C ASN A 237 4.69 19.79 -10.91
N TRP A 238 5.56 18.82 -10.61
CA TRP A 238 5.17 17.41 -10.48
C TRP A 238 4.08 17.17 -9.42
N PRO A 239 4.18 17.66 -8.17
CA PRO A 239 3.16 17.40 -7.16
C PRO A 239 1.76 17.92 -7.55
N GLN A 240 1.70 19.10 -8.17
CA GLN A 240 0.44 19.68 -8.63
C GLN A 240 -0.17 18.86 -9.78
N HIS A 241 0.64 18.54 -10.79
CA HIS A 241 0.17 17.78 -11.96
C HIS A 241 -0.16 16.32 -11.61
N LEU A 242 0.57 15.72 -10.67
CA LEU A 242 0.27 14.41 -10.11
C LEU A 242 -1.15 14.35 -9.54
N ALA A 243 -1.48 15.30 -8.66
CA ALA A 243 -2.80 15.37 -8.05
C ALA A 243 -3.91 15.69 -9.06
N GLN A 244 -3.63 16.60 -10.00
CA GLN A 244 -4.63 17.11 -10.93
C GLN A 244 -4.92 16.17 -12.10
N TYR A 245 -3.90 15.54 -12.68
CA TYR A 245 -4.01 14.82 -13.94
C TYR A 245 -3.76 13.32 -13.80
N PHE A 246 -2.74 12.92 -13.04
CA PHE A 246 -2.25 11.54 -13.10
C PHE A 246 -2.95 10.61 -12.09
N LEU A 247 -3.14 11.02 -10.83
CA LEU A 247 -3.88 10.20 -9.86
C LEU A 247 -5.35 9.95 -10.28
N PRO A 248 -6.12 10.94 -10.79
CA PRO A 248 -7.52 10.73 -11.14
C PRO A 248 -7.78 9.78 -12.32
N ARG A 249 -6.78 9.58 -13.19
CA ARG A 249 -6.91 8.74 -14.39
C ARG A 249 -6.32 7.34 -14.24
N MET A 250 -5.80 7.02 -13.06
CA MET A 250 -5.25 5.71 -12.72
C MET A 250 -6.22 4.94 -11.84
N LEU A 251 -6.29 3.63 -12.03
CA LEU A 251 -7.00 2.72 -11.13
C LEU A 251 -6.27 1.38 -11.07
N GLY A 252 -5.88 0.97 -9.87
CA GLY A 252 -5.49 -0.40 -9.56
C GLY A 252 -6.60 -1.11 -8.82
N VAL A 253 -6.95 -2.30 -9.27
CA VAL A 253 -7.88 -3.20 -8.58
C VAL A 253 -7.08 -4.39 -8.07
N GLU A 254 -7.28 -4.75 -6.82
CA GLU A 254 -6.69 -5.96 -6.22
C GLU A 254 -7.78 -6.76 -5.51
N LEU A 255 -7.72 -8.08 -5.64
CA LEU A 255 -8.69 -8.99 -5.04
C LEU A 255 -8.34 -9.30 -3.58
N LEU A 256 -7.05 -9.44 -3.29
CA LEU A 256 -6.55 -9.91 -2.00
C LEU A 256 -6.21 -8.73 -1.08
N ARG A 257 -6.64 -8.84 0.18
CA ARG A 257 -6.48 -7.77 1.18
C ARG A 257 -5.02 -7.41 1.46
N THR A 258 -4.17 -8.41 1.70
CA THR A 258 -2.75 -8.16 2.03
C THR A 258 -2.03 -7.37 0.93
N PRO A 259 -1.98 -7.82 -0.35
CA PRO A 259 -1.31 -7.05 -1.39
C PRO A 259 -1.97 -5.68 -1.62
N TYR A 260 -3.30 -5.56 -1.49
CA TYR A 260 -3.97 -4.25 -1.53
C TYR A 260 -3.46 -3.27 -0.47
N LEU A 261 -3.33 -3.72 0.78
CA LEU A 261 -2.81 -2.87 1.88
C LEU A 261 -1.33 -2.52 1.67
N ILE A 262 -0.56 -3.44 1.08
CA ILE A 262 0.83 -3.18 0.70
C ILE A 262 0.90 -2.19 -0.46
N ALA A 263 0.00 -2.28 -1.46
CA ALA A 263 -0.11 -1.27 -2.52
C ALA A 263 -0.44 0.11 -1.95
N GLN A 264 -1.34 0.19 -0.98
CA GLN A 264 -1.59 1.44 -0.26
C GLN A 264 -0.33 1.95 0.43
N LEU A 265 0.38 1.09 1.17
CA LEU A 265 1.65 1.46 1.82
C LEU A 265 2.66 2.00 0.80
N THR A 266 2.90 1.27 -0.28
CA THR A 266 3.78 1.65 -1.39
C THR A 266 3.43 3.01 -1.98
N MET A 267 2.15 3.25 -2.29
CA MET A 267 1.70 4.52 -2.85
C MET A 267 1.84 5.67 -1.85
N HIS A 268 1.48 5.47 -0.58
CA HIS A 268 1.66 6.51 0.43
C HIS A 268 3.12 6.90 0.62
N LEU A 269 4.03 5.92 0.56
CA LEU A 269 5.47 6.15 0.62
C LEU A 269 6.00 6.90 -0.59
N TYR A 270 5.55 6.53 -1.79
CA TYR A 270 5.90 7.24 -3.02
C TYR A 270 5.49 8.72 -2.94
N LEU A 271 4.28 8.99 -2.43
CA LEU A 271 3.77 10.36 -2.27
C LEU A 271 4.36 11.10 -1.07
N ALA A 272 5.11 10.40 -0.21
CA ALA A 272 5.53 10.98 1.04
C ALA A 272 6.58 12.08 0.82
N GLY A 273 6.35 13.23 1.46
CA GLY A 273 7.19 14.41 1.28
C GLY A 273 6.69 15.37 0.19
N MET A 274 5.74 14.93 -0.65
CA MET A 274 5.03 15.80 -1.58
C MET A 274 3.88 16.52 -0.87
N VAL A 275 3.67 17.80 -1.20
CA VAL A 275 2.46 18.53 -0.79
C VAL A 275 1.50 18.50 -1.97
N LEU A 276 0.50 17.61 -1.89
CA LEU A 276 -0.49 17.44 -2.95
C LEU A 276 -1.70 18.38 -2.70
N PRO A 277 -2.13 19.16 -3.71
CA PRO A 277 -3.34 19.97 -3.58
C PRO A 277 -4.58 19.07 -3.47
N GLY A 278 -5.55 19.46 -2.63
CA GLY A 278 -6.86 18.81 -2.55
C GLY A 278 -6.92 17.43 -1.88
N ARG A 279 -5.79 16.88 -1.40
CA ARG A 279 -5.70 15.54 -0.77
C ARG A 279 -6.39 14.45 -1.62
N PRO A 280 -5.91 14.20 -2.86
CA PRO A 280 -6.52 13.21 -3.74
C PRO A 280 -6.49 11.82 -3.10
N GLY A 281 -7.56 11.05 -3.29
CA GLY A 281 -7.58 9.64 -2.90
C GLY A 281 -6.55 8.84 -3.69
N LEU A 282 -6.09 7.72 -3.12
CA LEU A 282 -5.24 6.80 -3.86
C LEU A 282 -6.03 6.11 -4.98
N PRO A 283 -5.40 5.86 -6.15
CA PRO A 283 -6.02 5.18 -7.28
C PRO A 283 -6.07 3.66 -7.06
N LEU A 284 -6.59 3.20 -5.92
CA LEU A 284 -6.58 1.81 -5.50
C LEU A 284 -7.96 1.37 -5.01
N GLN A 285 -8.39 0.20 -5.46
CA GLN A 285 -9.65 -0.41 -5.08
C GLN A 285 -9.42 -1.88 -4.68
N LEU A 286 -9.97 -2.27 -3.54
CA LEU A 286 -10.13 -3.69 -3.22
C LEU A 286 -11.42 -4.18 -3.88
N GLY A 287 -11.31 -5.16 -4.77
CA GLY A 287 -12.44 -5.65 -5.54
C GLY A 287 -12.06 -6.76 -6.51
N ASN A 288 -13.06 -7.28 -7.21
CA ASN A 288 -12.88 -8.26 -8.27
C ASN A 288 -13.09 -7.59 -9.63
N ALA A 289 -11.99 -7.28 -10.32
CA ALA A 289 -12.04 -6.63 -11.63
C ALA A 289 -12.86 -7.39 -12.69
N LEU A 290 -13.08 -8.70 -12.53
CA LEU A 290 -13.90 -9.50 -13.45
C LEU A 290 -15.42 -9.36 -13.21
N ILE A 291 -15.83 -9.12 -11.96
CA ILE A 291 -17.25 -9.08 -11.57
C ILE A 291 -17.72 -7.65 -11.37
N ASP A 292 -16.89 -6.82 -10.75
CA ASP A 292 -17.25 -5.44 -10.39
C ASP A 292 -17.43 -4.54 -11.63
N TYR A 293 -16.91 -4.96 -12.79
CA TYR A 293 -17.14 -4.29 -14.07
C TYR A 293 -18.50 -4.61 -14.71
N ARG A 294 -19.21 -5.68 -14.31
CA ARG A 294 -20.44 -6.16 -14.97
C ARG A 294 -21.77 -5.61 -14.45
N ARG A 295 -21.79 -4.67 -13.50
CA ARG A 295 -23.05 -4.24 -12.86
C ARG A 295 -23.85 -3.14 -13.57
N ASP A 296 -23.47 -2.71 -14.77
CA ASP A 296 -24.22 -1.70 -15.53
C ASP A 296 -25.21 -2.24 -16.57
N GLU A 297 -25.19 -3.54 -16.90
CA GLU A 297 -26.00 -4.09 -18.00
C GLU A 297 -27.24 -4.92 -17.58
N GLU A 298 -27.34 -5.39 -16.32
CA GLU A 298 -28.42 -6.31 -15.91
C GLU A 298 -29.34 -5.75 -14.81
N LEU A 299 -29.89 -4.55 -15.01
CA LEU A 299 -31.09 -4.12 -14.28
C LEU A 299 -32.26 -3.98 -15.28
N PRO A 300 -33.29 -4.85 -15.20
CA PRO A 300 -34.46 -4.71 -16.05
C PRO A 300 -35.23 -3.45 -15.64
N GLY A 301 -35.29 -2.48 -16.57
CA GLY A 301 -36.02 -1.22 -16.40
C GLY A 301 -35.12 0.01 -16.40
N ARG A 302 -34.54 0.37 -17.55
CA ARG A 302 -33.99 1.72 -17.77
C ARG A 302 -34.84 2.46 -18.81
N GLY A 303 -35.47 3.55 -18.38
CA GLY A 303 -35.47 4.75 -19.21
C GLY A 303 -34.02 5.21 -19.35
N GLN A 304 -33.63 5.56 -20.58
CA GLN A 304 -32.26 5.90 -21.00
C GLN A 304 -31.55 6.82 -20.00
N ALA A 305 -30.44 6.36 -19.42
CA ALA A 305 -29.49 7.20 -18.69
C ALA A 305 -28.21 7.32 -19.51
N GLN A 306 -27.83 8.56 -19.84
CA GLN A 306 -26.60 8.90 -20.54
C GLN A 306 -25.35 8.53 -19.71
N PRO A 307 -24.21 8.22 -20.37
CA PRO A 307 -22.96 7.94 -19.68
C PRO A 307 -22.51 9.18 -18.89
N VAL A 308 -22.36 9.02 -17.58
CA VAL A 308 -21.83 10.07 -16.69
C VAL A 308 -20.29 10.04 -16.80
N PRO A 309 -19.61 11.18 -17.02
CA PRO A 309 -18.15 11.21 -17.02
C PRO A 309 -17.62 10.89 -15.62
N TYR A 310 -16.57 10.10 -15.55
CA TYR A 310 -15.85 9.78 -14.32
C TYR A 310 -15.22 11.07 -13.76
N THR A 311 -15.95 11.75 -12.87
CA THR A 311 -15.40 12.82 -12.04
C THR A 311 -14.99 12.20 -10.71
N GLY A 312 -13.73 12.43 -10.34
CA GLY A 312 -13.10 11.82 -9.17
C GLY A 312 -13.97 11.84 -7.92
N GLY A 313 -13.94 10.73 -7.19
CA GLY A 313 -14.45 10.66 -5.83
C GLY A 313 -15.97 10.60 -5.70
N ARG A 314 -16.61 9.53 -6.19
CA ARG A 314 -17.82 8.99 -5.54
C ARG A 314 -17.94 7.48 -5.74
N LEU A 315 -17.86 6.75 -4.62
CA LEU A 315 -18.13 5.32 -4.50
C LEU A 315 -19.58 4.99 -4.88
N VAL A 316 -19.77 3.87 -5.57
CA VAL A 316 -21.03 3.12 -5.47
C VAL A 316 -21.03 2.39 -4.12
N ARG A 317 -22.05 2.68 -3.32
CA ARG A 317 -22.36 2.04 -2.04
C ARG A 317 -22.63 0.55 -2.27
N LEU A 318 -21.87 -0.35 -1.64
CA LEU A 318 -22.35 -1.72 -1.42
C LEU A 318 -23.42 -1.66 -0.32
N GLY A 319 -24.69 -1.60 -0.73
CA GLY A 319 -25.81 -1.71 0.19
C GLY A 319 -26.09 -3.17 0.51
N TYR A 320 -26.04 -3.53 1.80
CA TYR A 320 -26.74 -4.69 2.34
C TYR A 320 -27.45 -4.29 3.65
N GLY A 321 -28.80 -4.36 3.63
CA GLY A 321 -29.69 -4.37 4.81
C GLY A 321 -29.99 -3.02 5.50
N PRO A 322 -31.27 -2.70 5.81
CA PRO A 322 -31.61 -1.51 6.57
C PRO A 322 -31.46 -1.77 8.07
N GLY A 323 -30.84 -0.84 8.82
CA GLY A 323 -31.15 -0.69 10.24
C GLY A 323 -30.03 -0.82 11.28
N LEU A 324 -28.78 -0.43 11.01
CA LEU A 324 -27.80 -0.18 12.09
C LEU A 324 -27.12 1.19 11.92
N PRO A 325 -27.09 2.06 12.95
CA PRO A 325 -26.45 3.36 12.86
C PRO A 325 -24.93 3.22 12.87
N LEU A 326 -24.26 3.82 11.86
CA LEU A 326 -22.80 3.90 11.79
C LEU A 326 -22.31 5.17 12.54
N PRO A 327 -21.22 5.08 13.33
CA PRO A 327 -20.72 6.19 14.12
C PRO A 327 -19.72 7.03 13.31
N TRP A 328 -20.17 7.75 12.29
CA TRP A 328 -19.33 8.76 11.61
C TRP A 328 -20.18 9.95 11.16
N ASN A 329 -20.56 10.78 12.13
CA ASN A 329 -20.91 12.19 11.90
C ASN A 329 -19.75 13.04 12.45
N GLY A 330 -18.87 13.45 11.56
CA GLY A 330 -17.76 14.38 11.85
C GLY A 330 -17.55 15.29 10.64
N LEU A 331 -18.32 16.36 10.60
CA LEU A 331 -18.30 17.45 9.62
C LEU A 331 -16.92 18.08 9.42
N VAL A 332 -16.57 18.43 8.17
CA VAL A 332 -16.33 19.84 7.78
C VAL A 332 -16.87 20.05 6.36
N ARG A 333 -17.93 20.84 6.24
CA ARG A 333 -18.30 21.53 5.00
C ARG A 333 -17.47 22.81 4.95
N ALA A 334 -16.77 23.05 3.85
CA ALA A 334 -16.41 24.41 3.44
C ALA A 334 -17.22 24.71 2.18
N GLY A 335 -18.11 25.70 2.29
CA GLY A 335 -18.87 26.25 1.17
C GLY A 335 -18.05 27.32 0.44
N TYR A 336 -18.38 27.45 -0.84
CA TYR A 336 -18.07 28.51 -1.82
C TYR A 336 -16.63 29.02 -1.93
#